data_AF-A0A7V0YFJ6-F1
#
_entry.id   AF-A0A7V0YFJ6-F1
#
_cell.length_a   1.000
_cell.length_b   1.000
_cell.length_c   1.000
_cell.angle_alpha   90.00
_cell.angle_beta   90.00
_cell.angle_gamma   90.00
#
_symmetry.space_group_name_H-M   'P 1'
#
loop_
_entity.id
_entity.type
_entity.pdbx_description
1 polymer ?
#
loop_
_entity_poly.entity_id
_entity_poly.type
_entity_poly.pdbx_seq_one_letter_code
_entity_poly.pdbx_strand_id
1 'polypeptide(L)'
;MIKLPEKKQVRTAIYVCILVVLVAFCLGAADAAFFTNKVHKGVKIAGVSVGGKSKSGLFKEIDSIVQVLEEKKVSVIYKEKSWAASPSELDVRINRDKTFKAAYKLGRRGNFLQIIVERISLWLRPRNIEPIYDTNSKKFNAFIKKISKDVNRSAEDAKIKIVETRAVVTNSKNGREVDEKVLIERLVKAYASRSAAKVNLPVKIVKPDITEDKLGKTKDVVETIIRDPLIIKYKNLKWEATTQNIKDWIDFKKVRNGDSWSLNIIFDKEELSTYLKELTKDLVIPPKDAEFKIVGDKVEIVPSQDGAEIDLEKAYIDISEACKREDAREVMVSMKTVEPKLSTEDAKKMGIKEKVSSYKTFFNPRQYSRVHNIQLLGSELDGKILAPGEVFSFNKTIGPRTAAKGYKEAPAILNGELVPALGGGVCQVATTLFNTVFFGGYEVVERHNHSFFISHYPTGRDATVSYDGPDLKFKNSSPYYVLIKVITTPRSIEISFYSTSEGYKVSYTTIGPNNYKPFQTKIIEDPTLPKG
;
A
#
# COMPACT_ATOMS: atom_id res chain seq x y z
N MET A 1 -55.51 -34.58 -85.11
CA MET A 1 -55.18 -33.21 -85.56
C MET A 1 -55.73 -32.21 -84.56
N ILE A 2 -54.89 -31.73 -83.64
CA ILE A 2 -55.24 -30.59 -82.79
C ILE A 2 -55.25 -29.37 -83.71
N LYS A 3 -56.43 -28.78 -83.98
CA LYS A 3 -56.54 -27.53 -84.73
C LYS A 3 -55.71 -26.48 -83.99
N LEU A 4 -54.61 -26.06 -84.60
CA LEU A 4 -53.90 -24.86 -84.16
C LEU A 4 -54.93 -23.71 -84.13
N PRO A 5 -55.07 -22.98 -83.01
CA PRO A 5 -56.04 -21.89 -82.93
C PRO A 5 -55.82 -20.90 -84.07
N GLU A 6 -56.90 -20.44 -84.70
CA GLU A 6 -56.83 -19.43 -85.77
C GLU A 6 -55.98 -18.25 -85.28
N LYS A 7 -55.17 -17.65 -86.18
CA LYS A 7 -54.30 -16.49 -85.87
C LYS A 7 -55.01 -15.40 -85.03
N LYS A 8 -56.33 -15.29 -85.16
CA LYS A 8 -57.20 -14.38 -84.39
C LYS A 8 -57.35 -14.76 -82.91
N GLN A 9 -57.53 -16.03 -82.57
CA GLN A 9 -57.65 -16.51 -81.17
C GLN A 9 -56.32 -16.42 -80.41
N VAL A 10 -55.20 -16.75 -81.08
CA VAL A 10 -53.85 -16.54 -80.52
C VAL A 10 -53.59 -15.06 -80.26
N ARG A 11 -53.99 -14.17 -81.19
CA ARG A 11 -53.91 -12.71 -81.00
C ARG A 11 -54.77 -12.25 -79.82
N THR A 12 -56.01 -12.72 -79.68
CA THR A 12 -56.87 -12.35 -78.54
C THR A 12 -56.29 -12.83 -77.20
N ALA A 13 -55.77 -14.05 -77.13
CA ALA A 13 -55.10 -14.55 -75.92
C ALA A 13 -53.85 -13.73 -75.58
N ILE A 14 -53.06 -13.35 -76.59
CA ILE A 14 -51.89 -12.47 -76.42
C ILE A 14 -52.35 -11.08 -75.94
N TYR A 15 -53.40 -10.48 -76.51
CA TYR A 15 -53.93 -9.19 -76.04
C TYR A 15 -54.47 -9.25 -74.62
N VAL A 16 -55.14 -10.35 -74.24
CA VAL A 16 -55.59 -10.57 -72.85
C VAL A 16 -54.40 -10.74 -71.92
N CYS A 17 -53.38 -11.53 -72.28
CA CYS A 17 -52.15 -11.65 -71.50
C CYS A 17 -51.41 -10.32 -71.36
N ILE A 18 -51.29 -9.56 -72.45
CA ILE A 18 -50.69 -8.22 -72.44
C ILE A 18 -51.51 -7.31 -71.53
N LEU A 19 -52.84 -7.28 -71.67
CA LEU A 19 -53.73 -6.47 -70.84
C LEU A 19 -53.61 -6.84 -69.35
N VAL A 20 -53.57 -8.12 -69.01
CA VAL A 20 -53.37 -8.60 -67.64
C VAL A 20 -52.01 -8.17 -67.09
N VAL A 21 -50.95 -8.27 -67.89
CA VAL A 21 -49.61 -7.79 -67.51
C VAL A 21 -49.60 -6.26 -67.35
N LEU A 22 -50.30 -5.53 -68.23
CA LEU A 22 -50.41 -4.07 -68.18
C LEU A 22 -51.20 -3.61 -66.96
N VAL A 23 -52.32 -4.27 -66.65
CA VAL A 23 -53.12 -4.02 -65.45
C VAL A 23 -52.32 -4.37 -64.20
N ALA A 24 -51.62 -5.51 -64.17
CA ALA A 24 -50.75 -5.88 -63.05
C ALA A 24 -49.59 -4.88 -62.88
N PHE A 25 -49.03 -4.36 -63.97
CA PHE A 25 -48.00 -3.34 -63.97
C PHE A 25 -48.55 -1.99 -63.46
N CYS A 26 -49.72 -1.56 -63.93
CA CYS A 26 -50.41 -0.35 -63.46
C CYS A 26 -50.79 -0.45 -61.99
N LEU A 27 -51.31 -1.60 -61.53
CA LEU A 27 -51.62 -1.86 -60.13
C LEU A 27 -50.35 -1.89 -59.27
N GLY A 28 -49.27 -2.51 -59.75
CA GLY A 28 -47.98 -2.52 -59.08
C GLY A 28 -47.33 -1.13 -59.00
N ALA A 29 -47.47 -0.32 -60.05
CA ALA A 29 -47.02 1.07 -60.10
C ALA A 29 -47.85 1.97 -59.18
N ALA A 30 -49.18 1.80 -59.16
CA ALA A 30 -50.09 2.50 -58.26
C ALA A 30 -49.82 2.13 -56.79
N ASP A 31 -49.59 0.85 -56.49
CA ASP A 31 -49.20 0.36 -55.17
C ASP A 31 -47.83 0.93 -54.74
N ALA A 32 -46.83 0.90 -55.64
CA ALA A 32 -45.52 1.50 -55.39
C ALA A 32 -45.63 3.00 -55.11
N ALA A 33 -46.42 3.74 -55.89
CA ALA A 33 -46.68 5.17 -55.71
C ALA A 33 -47.39 5.44 -54.38
N PHE A 34 -48.43 4.68 -54.04
CA PHE A 34 -49.22 4.83 -52.82
C PHE A 34 -48.40 4.59 -51.55
N PHE A 35 -47.49 3.61 -51.58
CA PHE A 35 -46.61 3.27 -50.47
C PHE A 35 -45.24 3.98 -50.53
N THR A 36 -45.09 5.02 -51.35
CA THR A 36 -43.90 5.88 -51.32
C THR A 36 -43.75 6.48 -49.92
N ASN A 37 -42.60 6.29 -49.28
CA ASN A 37 -42.32 6.72 -47.89
C ASN A 37 -43.26 6.14 -46.80
N LYS A 38 -43.98 5.05 -47.08
CA LYS A 38 -44.86 4.35 -46.14
C LYS A 38 -44.53 2.87 -46.01
N VAL A 39 -44.78 2.27 -44.86
CA VAL A 39 -44.64 0.81 -44.68
C VAL A 39 -45.71 0.08 -45.50
N HIS A 40 -45.33 -1.04 -46.13
CA HIS A 40 -46.26 -1.79 -46.98
C HIS A 40 -47.40 -2.41 -46.17
N LYS A 41 -48.57 -2.59 -46.79
CA LYS A 41 -49.71 -3.26 -46.16
C LYS A 41 -49.35 -4.70 -45.77
N GLY A 42 -49.88 -5.17 -44.64
CA GLY A 42 -49.60 -6.51 -44.11
C GLY A 42 -48.42 -6.59 -43.14
N VAL A 43 -47.64 -5.52 -42.95
CA VAL A 43 -46.58 -5.50 -41.93
C VAL A 43 -47.18 -5.16 -40.56
N LYS A 44 -46.85 -6.00 -39.57
CA LYS A 44 -47.16 -5.78 -38.16
C LYS A 44 -45.88 -5.65 -37.33
N ILE A 45 -45.88 -4.78 -36.32
CA ILE A 45 -44.79 -4.68 -35.32
C ILE A 45 -45.39 -5.14 -34.00
N ALA A 46 -44.79 -6.16 -33.38
CA ALA A 46 -45.25 -6.70 -32.10
C ALA A 46 -46.78 -6.97 -32.06
N GLY A 47 -47.36 -7.45 -33.16
CA GLY A 47 -48.79 -7.76 -33.32
C GLY A 47 -49.68 -6.58 -33.78
N VAL A 48 -49.16 -5.36 -33.80
CA VAL A 48 -49.88 -4.13 -34.17
C VAL A 48 -49.70 -3.82 -35.66
N SER A 49 -50.78 -3.50 -36.38
CA SER A 49 -50.73 -3.22 -37.82
C SER A 49 -50.13 -1.84 -38.11
N VAL A 50 -49.03 -1.80 -38.86
CA VAL A 50 -48.33 -0.56 -39.22
C VAL A 50 -48.32 -0.28 -40.73
N GLY A 51 -48.93 -1.15 -41.52
CA GLY A 51 -49.05 -0.99 -42.97
C GLY A 51 -49.79 0.30 -43.34
N GLY A 52 -49.27 1.05 -44.30
CA GLY A 52 -49.78 2.35 -44.74
C GLY A 52 -49.30 3.55 -43.93
N LYS A 53 -48.57 3.34 -42.82
CA LYS A 53 -48.05 4.44 -42.00
C LYS A 53 -46.76 5.01 -42.58
N SER A 54 -46.63 6.34 -42.55
CA SER A 54 -45.37 7.05 -42.80
C SER A 54 -44.38 6.84 -41.66
N LYS A 55 -43.13 7.27 -41.82
CA LYS A 55 -42.12 7.23 -40.73
C LYS A 55 -42.62 7.86 -39.43
N SER A 56 -43.22 9.05 -39.48
CA SER A 56 -43.77 9.74 -38.31
C SER A 56 -44.98 9.03 -37.72
N GLY A 57 -45.89 8.51 -38.56
CA GLY A 57 -47.07 7.76 -38.12
C GLY A 57 -46.71 6.42 -37.47
N LEU A 58 -45.65 5.77 -37.94
CA LEU A 58 -45.13 4.53 -37.35
C LEU A 58 -44.44 4.81 -36.01
N PHE A 59 -43.72 5.93 -35.87
CA PHE A 59 -43.09 6.30 -34.61
C PHE A 59 -44.12 6.51 -33.50
N LYS A 60 -45.24 7.19 -33.80
CA LYS A 60 -46.38 7.31 -32.85
C LYS A 60 -46.93 5.94 -32.42
N GLU A 61 -47.04 5.00 -33.35
CA GLU A 61 -47.49 3.64 -33.02
C GLU A 61 -46.48 2.87 -32.17
N ILE A 62 -45.18 3.01 -32.47
CA ILE A 62 -44.12 2.46 -31.64
C ILE A 62 -44.22 3.05 -30.23
N ASP A 63 -44.49 4.34 -30.07
CA ASP A 63 -44.59 4.98 -28.75
C ASP A 63 -45.75 4.43 -27.92
N SER A 64 -46.91 4.14 -28.54
CA SER A 64 -48.01 3.43 -27.88
C SER A 64 -47.65 1.99 -27.50
N ILE A 65 -46.85 1.29 -28.32
CA ILE A 65 -46.34 -0.05 -28.02
C ILE A 65 -45.31 0.00 -26.87
N VAL A 66 -44.44 1.01 -26.86
CA VAL A 66 -43.42 1.25 -25.83
C VAL A 66 -44.09 1.40 -24.47
N GLN A 67 -45.15 2.21 -24.35
CA GLN A 67 -45.86 2.42 -23.10
C GLN A 67 -46.38 1.10 -22.47
N VAL A 68 -46.83 0.16 -23.29
CA VAL A 68 -47.32 -1.16 -22.83
C VAL A 68 -46.16 -2.13 -22.50
N LEU A 69 -45.02 -2.00 -23.18
CA LEU A 69 -43.87 -2.88 -23.00
C LEU A 69 -42.93 -2.42 -21.88
N GLU A 70 -42.88 -1.13 -21.54
CA GLU A 70 -42.00 -0.56 -20.51
C GLU A 70 -42.33 -1.03 -19.08
N GLU A 71 -43.60 -1.35 -18.82
CA GLU A 71 -44.07 -1.84 -17.51
C GLU A 71 -43.88 -3.36 -17.33
N LYS A 72 -43.46 -4.06 -18.38
CA LYS A 72 -43.32 -5.52 -18.36
C LYS A 72 -42.16 -5.94 -17.46
N LYS A 73 -42.45 -6.64 -16.37
CA LYS A 73 -41.43 -7.25 -15.51
C LYS A 73 -41.10 -8.66 -16.00
N VAL A 74 -39.83 -8.90 -16.34
CA VAL A 74 -39.31 -10.24 -16.63
C VAL A 74 -38.51 -10.71 -15.42
N SER A 75 -38.87 -11.87 -14.87
CA SER A 75 -38.16 -12.44 -13.72
C SER A 75 -36.99 -13.31 -14.19
N VAL A 76 -35.77 -12.93 -13.82
CA VAL A 76 -34.57 -13.76 -13.98
C VAL A 76 -34.51 -14.74 -12.83
N ILE A 77 -34.50 -16.04 -13.11
CA ILE A 77 -34.62 -17.10 -12.10
C ILE A 77 -33.35 -17.96 -12.05
N TYR A 78 -32.89 -18.23 -10.84
CA TYR A 78 -31.83 -19.20 -10.56
C TYR A 78 -32.12 -19.93 -9.26
N LYS A 79 -32.48 -21.23 -9.36
CA LYS A 79 -32.97 -22.02 -8.22
C LYS A 79 -34.14 -21.30 -7.52
N GLU A 80 -34.01 -21.00 -6.24
CA GLU A 80 -35.02 -20.31 -5.43
C GLU A 80 -34.95 -18.78 -5.52
N LYS A 81 -33.88 -18.23 -6.12
CA LYS A 81 -33.70 -16.78 -6.24
C LYS A 81 -34.34 -16.25 -7.53
N SER A 82 -34.93 -15.07 -7.44
CA SER A 82 -35.55 -14.38 -8.57
C SER A 82 -35.25 -12.88 -8.52
N TRP A 83 -34.86 -12.30 -9.65
CA TRP A 83 -34.64 -10.86 -9.79
C TRP A 83 -35.55 -10.31 -10.89
N ALA A 84 -36.37 -9.32 -10.54
CA ALA A 84 -37.17 -8.62 -11.54
C ALA A 84 -36.27 -7.73 -12.41
N ALA A 85 -36.49 -7.78 -13.72
CA ALA A 85 -35.82 -6.97 -14.71
C ALA A 85 -36.88 -6.30 -15.58
N SER A 86 -37.10 -4.98 -15.43
CA SER A 86 -37.95 -4.22 -16.34
C SER A 86 -37.14 -3.54 -17.45
N PRO A 87 -37.70 -3.37 -18.65
CA PRO A 87 -37.09 -2.58 -19.73
C PRO A 87 -36.74 -1.15 -19.29
N SER A 88 -37.57 -0.52 -18.47
CA SER A 88 -37.34 0.84 -17.96
C SER A 88 -36.14 0.93 -17.01
N GLU A 89 -35.97 -0.03 -16.11
CA GLU A 89 -34.82 -0.09 -15.20
C GLU A 89 -33.51 -0.36 -15.94
N LEU A 90 -33.56 -1.21 -16.98
CA LEU A 90 -32.42 -1.57 -17.82
C LEU A 90 -32.18 -0.60 -18.99
N ASP A 91 -33.02 0.44 -19.13
CA ASP A 91 -32.98 1.42 -20.22
C ASP A 91 -32.94 0.75 -21.61
N VAL A 92 -33.81 -0.24 -21.79
CA VAL A 92 -34.02 -0.95 -23.06
C VAL A 92 -35.01 -0.16 -23.89
N ARG A 93 -34.54 0.46 -24.97
CA ARG A 93 -35.37 1.30 -25.84
C ARG A 93 -35.58 0.65 -27.19
N ILE A 94 -36.77 0.76 -27.76
CA ILE A 94 -36.98 0.36 -29.16
C ILE A 94 -36.26 1.38 -30.05
N ASN A 95 -35.31 0.91 -30.85
CA ASN A 95 -34.68 1.72 -31.88
C ASN A 95 -35.69 1.97 -32.99
N ARG A 96 -36.35 3.13 -32.93
CA ARG A 96 -37.41 3.54 -33.87
C ARG A 96 -36.92 3.51 -35.33
N ASP A 97 -35.71 4.02 -35.59
CA ASP A 97 -35.14 4.10 -36.94
C ASP A 97 -34.77 2.74 -37.53
N LYS A 98 -34.07 1.88 -36.77
CA LYS A 98 -33.72 0.51 -37.21
C LYS A 98 -34.98 -0.32 -37.43
N THR A 99 -35.96 -0.21 -36.51
CA THR A 99 -37.24 -0.92 -36.62
C THR A 99 -38.05 -0.45 -37.83
N PHE A 100 -38.11 0.87 -38.08
CA PHE A 100 -38.73 1.42 -39.29
C PHE A 100 -38.02 0.93 -40.56
N LYS A 101 -36.69 0.99 -40.62
CA LYS A 101 -35.94 0.51 -41.79
C LYS A 101 -36.21 -0.97 -42.06
N ALA A 102 -36.28 -1.80 -41.01
CA ALA A 102 -36.64 -3.22 -41.14
C ALA A 102 -38.07 -3.42 -41.67
N ALA A 103 -39.05 -2.67 -41.14
CA ALA A 103 -40.43 -2.70 -41.60
C ALA A 103 -40.59 -2.20 -43.04
N TYR A 104 -39.90 -1.11 -43.38
CA TYR A 104 -39.94 -0.46 -44.69
C TYR A 104 -39.28 -1.33 -45.77
N LYS A 105 -38.29 -2.15 -45.42
CA LYS A 105 -37.61 -3.03 -46.37
C LYS A 105 -38.49 -4.18 -46.87
N LEU A 106 -39.52 -4.58 -46.11
CA LEU A 106 -40.46 -5.62 -46.52
C LEU A 106 -41.31 -5.18 -47.72
N GLY A 107 -41.35 -6.01 -48.77
CA GLY A 107 -41.99 -5.67 -50.05
C GLY A 107 -41.14 -4.76 -50.93
N ARG A 108 -39.83 -4.66 -50.66
CA ARG A 108 -38.87 -3.81 -51.39
C ARG A 108 -37.50 -4.47 -51.61
N ARG A 109 -37.36 -5.77 -51.34
CA ARG A 109 -36.09 -6.50 -51.41
C ARG A 109 -36.14 -7.51 -52.57
N GLY A 110 -35.09 -7.53 -53.39
CA GLY A 110 -34.93 -8.49 -54.49
C GLY A 110 -35.17 -7.89 -55.87
N ASN A 111 -35.28 -8.74 -56.88
CA ASN A 111 -35.61 -8.32 -58.26
C ASN A 111 -37.12 -7.98 -58.38
N PHE A 112 -37.52 -7.41 -59.53
CA PHE A 112 -38.88 -6.91 -59.74
C PHE A 112 -39.98 -7.96 -59.44
N LEU A 113 -39.80 -9.20 -59.89
CA LEU A 113 -40.75 -10.28 -59.64
C LEU A 113 -40.81 -10.68 -58.14
N GLN A 114 -39.67 -10.75 -57.46
CA GLN A 114 -39.60 -11.04 -56.02
C GLN A 114 -40.30 -9.97 -55.18
N ILE A 115 -40.15 -8.70 -55.56
CA ILE A 115 -40.84 -7.58 -54.90
C ILE A 115 -42.36 -7.73 -55.03
N ILE A 116 -42.86 -8.02 -56.24
CA ILE A 116 -44.30 -8.18 -56.48
C ILE A 116 -44.86 -9.38 -55.70
N VAL A 117 -44.17 -10.53 -55.74
CA VAL A 117 -44.59 -11.73 -55.01
C VAL A 117 -44.59 -11.48 -53.49
N GLU A 118 -43.55 -10.82 -52.95
CA GLU A 118 -43.50 -10.48 -51.52
C GLU A 118 -44.66 -9.55 -51.12
N ARG A 119 -44.97 -8.53 -51.93
CA ARG A 119 -46.08 -7.61 -51.67
C ARG A 119 -47.45 -8.30 -51.67
N ILE A 120 -47.72 -9.17 -52.65
CA ILE A 120 -48.95 -9.97 -52.71
C ILE A 120 -49.01 -10.92 -51.50
N SER A 121 -47.89 -11.54 -51.13
CA SER A 121 -47.82 -12.42 -49.98
C SER A 121 -48.14 -11.70 -48.66
N LEU A 122 -47.69 -10.45 -48.49
CA LEU A 122 -47.98 -9.65 -47.30
C LEU A 122 -49.47 -9.29 -47.19
N TRP A 123 -50.18 -9.16 -48.31
CA TRP A 123 -51.63 -8.92 -48.30
C TRP A 123 -52.41 -10.15 -47.84
N LEU A 124 -51.99 -11.34 -48.27
CA LEU A 124 -52.65 -12.61 -47.92
C LEU A 124 -52.22 -13.13 -46.53
N ARG A 125 -50.95 -12.91 -46.17
CA ARG A 125 -50.33 -13.37 -44.92
C ARG A 125 -49.54 -12.23 -44.28
N PRO A 126 -50.15 -11.50 -43.32
CA PRO A 126 -49.46 -10.44 -42.61
C PRO A 126 -48.18 -10.95 -41.93
N ARG A 127 -47.08 -10.21 -42.08
CA ARG A 127 -45.79 -10.55 -41.47
C ARG A 127 -45.58 -9.71 -40.21
N ASN A 128 -45.41 -10.41 -39.08
CA ASN A 128 -45.04 -9.77 -37.83
C ASN A 128 -43.52 -9.64 -37.74
N ILE A 129 -43.03 -8.45 -37.45
CA ILE A 129 -41.63 -8.20 -37.11
C ILE A 129 -41.50 -7.87 -35.64
N GLU A 130 -40.39 -8.32 -35.04
CA GLU A 130 -40.02 -7.95 -33.69
C GLU A 130 -39.37 -6.56 -33.70
N PRO A 131 -39.65 -5.71 -32.68
CA PRO A 131 -38.94 -4.45 -32.52
C PRO A 131 -37.44 -4.69 -32.33
N ILE A 132 -36.61 -3.80 -32.89
CA ILE A 132 -35.17 -3.81 -32.66
C ILE A 132 -34.88 -2.91 -31.47
N TYR A 133 -34.14 -3.42 -30.47
CA TYR A 133 -33.84 -2.70 -29.24
C TYR A 133 -32.42 -2.15 -29.23
N ASP A 134 -32.24 -0.97 -28.65
CA ASP A 134 -30.96 -0.47 -28.16
C ASP A 134 -30.89 -0.72 -26.66
N THR A 135 -29.74 -1.22 -26.19
CA THR A 135 -29.50 -1.56 -24.79
C THR A 135 -28.48 -0.62 -24.18
N ASN A 136 -28.70 -0.20 -22.93
CA ASN A 136 -27.73 0.57 -22.17
C ASN A 136 -26.75 -0.35 -21.42
N SER A 137 -25.53 -0.48 -21.93
CA SER A 137 -24.52 -1.36 -21.32
C SER A 137 -24.24 -1.04 -19.85
N LYS A 138 -24.34 0.22 -19.40
CA LYS A 138 -24.10 0.58 -17.99
C LYS A 138 -25.21 0.05 -17.07
N LYS A 139 -26.47 0.13 -17.48
CA LYS A 139 -27.62 -0.35 -16.69
C LYS A 139 -27.66 -1.88 -16.65
N PHE A 140 -27.39 -2.54 -17.76
CA PHE A 140 -27.24 -4.01 -17.79
C PHE A 140 -26.09 -4.47 -16.91
N ASN A 141 -24.92 -3.84 -16.99
CA ASN A 141 -23.79 -4.20 -16.13
C ASN A 141 -24.11 -4.01 -14.64
N ALA A 142 -24.82 -2.94 -14.26
CA ALA A 142 -25.24 -2.73 -12.88
C ALA A 142 -26.20 -3.83 -12.39
N PHE A 143 -27.16 -4.22 -13.23
CA PHE A 143 -28.10 -5.30 -12.92
C PHE A 143 -27.42 -6.67 -12.84
N ILE A 144 -26.55 -6.98 -13.81
CA ILE A 144 -25.74 -8.20 -13.82
C ILE A 144 -24.82 -8.26 -12.61
N LYS A 145 -24.21 -7.13 -12.20
CA LYS A 145 -23.38 -7.06 -10.99
C LYS A 145 -24.19 -7.38 -9.72
N LYS A 146 -25.45 -6.93 -9.64
CA LYS A 146 -26.36 -7.28 -8.55
C LYS A 146 -26.60 -8.79 -8.49
N ILE A 147 -26.95 -9.40 -9.62
CA ILE A 147 -27.15 -10.86 -9.70
C ILE A 147 -25.86 -11.61 -9.40
N SER A 148 -24.74 -11.15 -9.95
CA SER A 148 -23.42 -11.75 -9.79
C SER A 148 -22.99 -11.80 -8.33
N LYS A 149 -23.31 -10.77 -7.54
CA LYS A 149 -23.04 -10.78 -6.09
C LYS A 149 -23.74 -11.94 -5.36
N ASP A 150 -24.94 -12.31 -5.82
CA ASP A 150 -25.76 -13.35 -5.19
C ASP A 150 -25.49 -14.76 -5.73
N VAL A 151 -24.95 -14.86 -6.95
CA VAL A 151 -24.83 -16.10 -7.71
C VAL A 151 -23.39 -16.51 -7.92
N ASN A 152 -22.48 -15.59 -8.24
CA ASN A 152 -21.10 -15.93 -8.53
C ASN A 152 -20.46 -16.54 -7.29
N ARG A 153 -19.69 -17.59 -7.53
CA ARG A 153 -18.88 -18.25 -6.52
C ARG A 153 -17.56 -18.56 -7.17
N SER A 154 -16.47 -18.05 -6.60
CA SER A 154 -15.13 -18.38 -7.06
C SER A 154 -14.90 -19.90 -7.00
N ALA A 155 -14.09 -20.41 -7.92
CA ALA A 155 -13.64 -21.79 -7.80
C ALA A 155 -12.71 -21.91 -6.58
N GLU A 156 -12.79 -23.04 -5.89
CA GLU A 156 -11.90 -23.37 -4.78
C GLU A 156 -10.90 -24.41 -5.29
N ASP A 157 -9.62 -24.07 -5.27
CA ASP A 157 -8.54 -24.98 -5.63
C ASP A 157 -8.42 -26.13 -4.62
N ALA A 158 -7.98 -27.30 -5.11
CA ALA A 158 -7.51 -28.37 -4.24
C ALA A 158 -6.30 -27.89 -3.44
N LYS A 159 -6.17 -28.37 -2.21
CA LYS A 159 -5.09 -27.99 -1.29
C LYS A 159 -4.50 -29.23 -0.64
N ILE A 160 -3.29 -29.11 -0.12
CA ILE A 160 -2.68 -30.12 0.74
C ILE A 160 -2.77 -29.61 2.19
N LYS A 161 -3.25 -30.46 3.10
CA LYS A 161 -3.22 -30.23 4.54
C LYS A 161 -2.37 -31.30 5.19
N ILE A 162 -1.55 -30.92 6.16
CA ILE A 162 -0.75 -31.87 6.93
C ILE A 162 -1.51 -32.18 8.23
N VAL A 163 -2.01 -33.40 8.35
CA VAL A 163 -2.72 -33.90 9.55
C VAL A 163 -1.84 -34.95 10.20
N GLU A 164 -1.42 -34.68 11.44
CA GLU A 164 -0.42 -35.50 12.15
C GLU A 164 0.85 -35.68 11.29
N THR A 165 1.07 -36.89 10.78
CA THR A 165 2.24 -37.29 9.98
C THR A 165 1.89 -37.57 8.51
N ARG A 166 0.73 -37.11 8.02
CA ARG A 166 0.26 -37.42 6.65
C ARG A 166 -0.21 -36.18 5.90
N ALA A 167 0.08 -36.15 4.61
CA ALA A 167 -0.44 -35.15 3.69
C ALA A 167 -1.80 -35.58 3.14
N VAL A 168 -2.83 -34.76 3.33
CA VAL A 168 -4.20 -35.02 2.86
C VAL A 168 -4.57 -33.97 1.82
N VAL A 169 -4.94 -34.45 0.62
CA VAL A 169 -5.47 -33.58 -0.44
C VAL A 169 -6.94 -33.29 -0.17
N THR A 170 -7.31 -32.01 -0.13
CA THR A 170 -8.70 -31.59 -0.05
C THR A 170 -9.28 -31.36 -1.43
N ASN A 171 -10.52 -31.79 -1.64
CA ASN A 171 -11.16 -31.69 -2.94
C ASN A 171 -11.36 -30.25 -3.41
N SER A 172 -11.15 -30.03 -4.71
CA SER A 172 -11.44 -28.78 -5.40
C SER A 172 -12.95 -28.62 -5.62
N LYS A 173 -13.42 -27.39 -5.77
CA LYS A 173 -14.83 -27.11 -6.06
C LYS A 173 -14.95 -26.16 -7.23
N ASN A 174 -15.73 -26.58 -8.22
CA ASN A 174 -16.09 -25.71 -9.34
C ASN A 174 -16.77 -24.43 -8.85
N GLY A 175 -16.27 -23.32 -9.37
CA GLY A 175 -16.91 -22.02 -9.30
C GLY A 175 -18.05 -21.91 -10.31
N ARG A 176 -18.73 -20.79 -10.25
CA ARG A 176 -19.76 -20.43 -11.21
C ARG A 176 -19.81 -18.92 -11.36
N GLU A 177 -20.09 -18.48 -12.56
CA GLU A 177 -20.26 -17.08 -12.90
C GLU A 177 -21.48 -16.91 -13.80
N VAL A 178 -22.13 -15.76 -13.73
CA VAL A 178 -23.19 -15.40 -14.67
C VAL A 178 -22.61 -15.31 -16.08
N ASP A 179 -23.24 -15.98 -17.05
CA ASP A 179 -22.92 -15.76 -18.47
C ASP A 179 -23.63 -14.48 -18.93
N GLU A 180 -22.91 -13.37 -18.80
CA GLU A 180 -23.45 -12.03 -19.03
C GLU A 180 -24.02 -11.87 -20.44
N LYS A 181 -23.28 -12.37 -21.45
CA LYS A 181 -23.66 -12.26 -22.85
C LYS A 181 -24.96 -13.02 -23.11
N VAL A 182 -25.04 -14.27 -22.67
CA VAL A 182 -26.24 -15.09 -22.86
C VAL A 182 -27.43 -14.53 -22.07
N LEU A 183 -27.19 -13.93 -20.89
CA LEU A 183 -28.26 -13.32 -20.10
C LEU A 183 -28.87 -12.11 -20.81
N ILE A 184 -28.04 -11.22 -21.36
CA ILE A 184 -28.51 -10.05 -22.13
C ILE A 184 -29.34 -10.50 -23.32
N GLU A 185 -28.85 -11.48 -24.10
CA GLU A 185 -29.57 -12.02 -25.25
C GLU A 185 -30.94 -12.61 -24.87
N ARG A 186 -31.01 -13.35 -23.75
CA ARG A 186 -32.26 -13.93 -23.25
C ARG A 186 -33.24 -12.87 -22.76
N LEU A 187 -32.76 -11.83 -22.08
CA LEU A 187 -33.60 -10.72 -21.61
C LEU A 187 -34.19 -9.92 -22.77
N VAL A 188 -33.38 -9.56 -23.76
CA VAL A 188 -33.86 -8.83 -24.95
C VAL A 188 -34.91 -9.64 -25.70
N LYS A 189 -34.69 -10.96 -25.88
CA LYS A 189 -35.69 -11.85 -26.47
C LYS A 189 -36.96 -11.95 -25.63
N ALA A 190 -36.84 -11.97 -24.30
CA ALA A 190 -37.99 -11.99 -23.40
C ALA A 190 -38.80 -10.69 -23.43
N TYR A 191 -38.16 -9.54 -23.65
CA TYR A 191 -38.84 -8.26 -23.85
C TYR A 191 -39.53 -8.15 -25.21
N ALA A 192 -38.98 -8.79 -26.25
CA ALA A 192 -39.59 -8.89 -27.57
C ALA A 192 -40.85 -9.78 -27.61
N SER A 193 -40.92 -10.79 -26.73
CA SER A 193 -42.06 -11.71 -26.63
C SER A 193 -43.22 -11.11 -25.81
N ARG A 194 -44.47 -11.35 -26.22
CA ARG A 194 -45.66 -10.95 -25.44
C ARG A 194 -45.92 -11.82 -24.20
N SER A 195 -45.48 -13.08 -24.19
CA SER A 195 -45.81 -14.07 -23.15
C SER A 195 -44.67 -14.39 -22.18
N ALA A 196 -43.43 -14.05 -22.53
CA ALA A 196 -42.27 -14.41 -21.70
C ALA A 196 -42.24 -13.59 -20.40
N ALA A 197 -42.60 -14.21 -19.27
CA ALA A 197 -42.52 -13.60 -17.94
C ALA A 197 -41.27 -14.01 -17.14
N LYS A 198 -40.53 -15.02 -17.63
CA LYS A 198 -39.42 -15.65 -16.90
C LYS A 198 -38.25 -15.95 -17.81
N VAL A 199 -37.03 -15.77 -17.30
CA VAL A 199 -35.76 -16.11 -17.96
C VAL A 199 -34.89 -16.89 -17.00
N ASN A 200 -34.45 -18.09 -17.38
CA ASN A 200 -33.46 -18.83 -16.58
C ASN A 200 -32.09 -18.16 -16.71
N LEU A 201 -31.46 -17.86 -15.57
CA LEU A 201 -30.13 -17.28 -15.51
C LEU A 201 -29.09 -18.25 -16.11
N PRO A 202 -28.42 -17.90 -17.22
CA PRO A 202 -27.32 -18.70 -17.72
C PRO A 202 -26.10 -18.51 -16.81
N VAL A 203 -25.50 -19.64 -16.41
CA VAL A 203 -24.28 -19.65 -15.60
C VAL A 203 -23.21 -20.45 -16.33
N LYS A 204 -21.98 -19.94 -16.31
CA LYS A 204 -20.79 -20.63 -16.77
C LYS A 204 -20.09 -21.28 -15.58
N ILE A 205 -19.69 -22.54 -15.73
CA ILE A 205 -18.88 -23.23 -14.73
C ILE A 205 -17.44 -22.74 -14.86
N VAL A 206 -16.88 -22.25 -13.76
CA VAL A 206 -15.46 -21.88 -13.66
C VAL A 206 -14.74 -23.03 -13.00
N LYS A 207 -13.83 -23.68 -13.72
CA LYS A 207 -13.03 -24.76 -13.17
C LYS A 207 -11.96 -24.19 -12.23
N PRO A 208 -11.61 -24.89 -11.14
CA PRO A 208 -10.46 -24.53 -10.33
C PRO A 208 -9.18 -24.65 -11.14
N ASP A 209 -8.18 -23.86 -10.77
CA ASP A 209 -6.88 -23.85 -11.44
C ASP A 209 -6.08 -25.11 -11.07
N ILE A 210 -6.20 -25.54 -9.81
CA ILE A 210 -5.54 -26.72 -9.25
C ILE A 210 -6.60 -27.72 -8.80
N THR A 211 -6.51 -28.92 -9.35
CA THR A 211 -7.34 -30.08 -9.06
C THR A 211 -6.51 -31.17 -8.38
N GLU A 212 -7.19 -32.13 -7.76
CA GLU A 212 -6.64 -33.17 -6.91
C GLU A 212 -5.64 -34.08 -7.65
N ASP A 213 -5.92 -34.36 -8.92
CA ASP A 213 -5.06 -35.14 -9.82
C ASP A 213 -3.68 -34.49 -10.04
N LYS A 214 -3.60 -33.15 -9.91
CA LYS A 214 -2.33 -32.41 -10.06
C LYS A 214 -1.47 -32.42 -8.80
N LEU A 215 -2.04 -32.81 -7.66
CA LEU A 215 -1.38 -32.70 -6.35
C LEU A 215 -0.68 -33.99 -5.90
N GLY A 216 -0.81 -35.10 -6.62
CA GLY A 216 -0.18 -36.39 -6.25
C GLY A 216 1.33 -36.26 -6.00
N LYS A 217 2.07 -35.74 -6.99
CA LYS A 217 3.53 -35.54 -6.84
C LYS A 217 3.89 -34.60 -5.69
N THR A 218 3.17 -33.49 -5.54
CA THR A 218 3.43 -32.54 -4.45
C THR A 218 3.16 -33.19 -3.09
N LYS A 219 2.10 -34.00 -3.00
CA LYS A 219 1.77 -34.77 -1.79
C LYS A 219 2.90 -35.73 -1.43
N ASP A 220 3.42 -36.50 -2.38
CA ASP A 220 4.50 -37.46 -2.14
C ASP A 220 5.78 -36.75 -1.62
N VAL A 221 6.10 -35.58 -2.15
CA VAL A 221 7.23 -34.76 -1.67
C VAL A 221 6.96 -34.24 -0.25
N VAL A 222 5.75 -33.79 0.07
CA VAL A 222 5.40 -33.37 1.44
C VAL A 222 5.54 -34.54 2.40
N GLU A 223 5.06 -35.73 2.04
CA GLU A 223 5.18 -36.94 2.86
C GLU A 223 6.65 -37.31 3.08
N THR A 224 7.51 -37.14 2.08
CA THR A 224 8.96 -37.32 2.23
C THR A 224 9.56 -36.30 3.20
N ILE A 225 9.16 -35.02 3.11
CA ILE A 225 9.66 -33.96 3.98
C ILE A 225 9.28 -34.21 5.45
N ILE A 226 8.08 -34.70 5.74
CA ILE A 226 7.61 -34.88 7.14
C ILE A 226 7.90 -36.27 7.71
N ARG A 227 8.57 -37.15 6.96
CA ARG A 227 8.80 -38.56 7.33
C ARG A 227 9.75 -38.71 8.52
N ASP A 228 10.90 -38.04 8.43
CA ASP A 228 12.03 -38.20 9.36
C ASP A 228 12.40 -36.86 10.00
N PRO A 229 13.07 -36.83 11.16
CA PRO A 229 13.68 -35.61 11.66
C PRO A 229 14.88 -35.17 10.79
N LEU A 230 15.36 -33.94 11.02
CA LEU A 230 16.56 -33.36 10.39
C LEU A 230 17.61 -33.07 11.47
N ILE A 231 18.86 -33.46 11.25
CA ILE A 231 19.97 -33.17 12.16
C ILE A 231 20.71 -31.90 11.71
N ILE A 232 20.65 -30.86 12.54
CA ILE A 232 21.40 -29.61 12.36
C ILE A 232 22.70 -29.71 13.15
N LYS A 233 23.83 -29.38 12.52
CA LYS A 233 25.17 -29.52 13.10
C LYS A 233 25.95 -28.23 13.05
N TYR A 234 26.70 -27.96 14.11
CA TYR A 234 27.72 -26.93 14.14
C TYR A 234 28.93 -27.41 14.94
N LYS A 235 30.08 -27.60 14.27
CA LYS A 235 31.27 -28.23 14.86
C LYS A 235 30.90 -29.57 15.51
N ASN A 236 31.04 -29.68 16.85
CA ASN A 236 30.72 -30.88 17.62
C ASN A 236 29.28 -30.90 18.15
N LEU A 237 28.53 -29.81 18.00
CA LEU A 237 27.14 -29.71 18.44
C LEU A 237 26.21 -30.30 17.39
N LYS A 238 25.16 -30.96 17.87
CA LYS A 238 24.10 -31.55 17.05
C LYS A 238 22.77 -31.27 17.71
N TRP A 239 21.80 -30.87 16.90
CA TRP A 239 20.42 -30.66 17.29
C TRP A 239 19.51 -31.41 16.33
N GLU A 240 18.40 -31.92 16.86
CA GLU A 240 17.38 -32.58 16.07
C GLU A 240 16.18 -31.63 15.88
N ALA A 241 15.88 -31.30 14.63
CA ALA A 241 14.63 -30.69 14.23
C ALA A 241 13.59 -31.80 14.03
N THR A 242 12.59 -31.82 14.89
CA THR A 242 11.54 -32.84 14.86
C THR A 242 10.64 -32.68 13.65
N THR A 243 9.90 -33.73 13.31
CA THR A 243 8.89 -33.69 12.23
C THR A 243 7.80 -32.64 12.49
N GLN A 244 7.48 -32.37 13.76
CA GLN A 244 6.55 -31.30 14.13
C GLN A 244 7.13 -29.92 13.80
N ASN A 245 8.41 -29.67 14.09
CA ASN A 245 9.06 -28.41 13.68
C ASN A 245 9.05 -28.25 12.16
N ILE A 246 9.42 -29.31 11.43
CA ILE A 246 9.46 -29.29 9.96
C ILE A 246 8.07 -29.02 9.38
N LYS A 247 7.02 -29.61 9.95
CA LYS A 247 5.63 -29.37 9.55
C LYS A 247 5.24 -27.90 9.69
N ASP A 248 5.64 -27.27 10.79
CA ASP A 248 5.30 -25.87 11.06
C ASP A 248 6.03 -24.91 10.09
N TRP A 249 7.12 -25.37 9.46
CA TRP A 249 7.82 -24.62 8.42
C TRP A 249 7.25 -24.80 7.03
N ILE A 250 6.40 -25.80 6.75
CA ILE A 250 5.90 -26.05 5.39
C ILE A 250 4.76 -25.10 5.05
N ASP A 251 4.92 -24.37 3.95
CA ASP A 251 3.85 -23.59 3.32
C ASP A 251 3.77 -23.89 1.82
N PHE A 252 2.70 -23.41 1.17
CA PHE A 252 2.38 -23.70 -0.21
C PHE A 252 2.13 -22.42 -1.00
N LYS A 253 2.91 -22.25 -2.07
CA LYS A 253 2.72 -21.15 -3.01
C LYS A 253 2.17 -21.65 -4.33
N LYS A 254 1.06 -21.06 -4.77
CA LYS A 254 0.52 -21.26 -6.11
C LYS A 254 1.41 -20.55 -7.12
N VAL A 255 1.95 -21.29 -8.09
CA VAL A 255 2.88 -20.79 -9.11
C VAL A 255 2.34 -21.10 -10.49
N ARG A 256 2.52 -20.17 -11.43
CA ARG A 256 2.09 -20.33 -12.82
C ARG A 256 3.24 -20.88 -13.65
N ASN A 257 3.03 -22.05 -14.25
CA ASN A 257 3.95 -22.70 -15.19
C ASN A 257 3.28 -22.71 -16.57
N GLY A 258 3.57 -21.68 -17.38
CA GLY A 258 2.93 -21.46 -18.68
C GLY A 258 1.41 -21.28 -18.54
N ASP A 259 0.65 -22.21 -19.14
CA ASP A 259 -0.82 -22.20 -19.11
C ASP A 259 -1.43 -22.96 -17.91
N SER A 260 -0.58 -23.52 -17.04
CA SER A 260 -1.02 -24.32 -15.89
C SER A 260 -0.58 -23.71 -14.56
N TRP A 261 -1.37 -23.96 -13.51
CA TRP A 261 -1.00 -23.63 -12.14
C TRP A 261 -0.54 -24.89 -11.41
N SER A 262 0.53 -24.77 -10.62
CA SER A 262 1.04 -25.79 -9.71
C SER A 262 1.07 -25.27 -8.27
N LEU A 263 1.15 -26.21 -7.33
CA LEU A 263 1.38 -25.91 -5.93
C LEU A 263 2.83 -26.25 -5.59
N ASN A 264 3.64 -25.22 -5.33
CA ASN A 264 5.03 -25.39 -4.95
C ASN A 264 5.15 -25.38 -3.42
N ILE A 265 5.97 -26.29 -2.90
CA ILE A 265 6.32 -26.36 -1.48
C ILE A 265 7.37 -25.29 -1.21
N ILE A 266 7.08 -24.42 -0.25
CA ILE A 266 8.01 -23.43 0.28
C ILE A 266 8.20 -23.68 1.77
N PHE A 267 9.32 -23.21 2.31
CA PHE A 267 9.54 -23.18 3.74
C PHE A 267 9.30 -21.76 4.25
N ASP A 268 8.55 -21.61 5.33
CA ASP A 268 8.37 -20.37 6.05
C ASP A 268 9.71 -19.94 6.65
N LYS A 269 10.22 -18.84 6.12
CA LYS A 269 11.54 -18.32 6.46
C LYS A 269 11.55 -17.72 7.87
N GLU A 270 10.46 -17.12 8.32
CA GLU A 270 10.38 -16.48 9.63
C GLU A 270 10.32 -17.52 10.74
N GLU A 271 9.50 -18.56 10.57
CA GLU A 271 9.39 -19.67 11.53
C GLU A 271 10.72 -20.43 11.64
N LEU A 272 11.35 -20.78 10.51
CA LEU A 272 12.66 -21.44 10.53
C LEU A 272 13.73 -20.56 11.16
N SER A 273 13.77 -19.26 10.82
CA SER A 273 14.75 -18.33 11.40
C SER A 273 14.56 -18.16 12.90
N THR A 274 13.31 -18.11 13.38
CA THR A 274 12.98 -18.01 14.80
C THR A 274 13.44 -19.25 15.55
N TYR A 275 13.15 -20.44 15.01
CA TYR A 275 13.63 -21.70 15.56
C TYR A 275 15.16 -21.74 15.64
N LEU A 276 15.86 -21.38 14.56
CA LEU A 276 17.32 -21.37 14.53
C LEU A 276 17.91 -20.37 15.53
N LYS A 277 17.36 -19.16 15.63
CA LYS A 277 17.83 -18.15 16.60
C LYS A 277 17.73 -18.65 18.04
N GLU A 278 16.61 -19.27 18.41
CA GLU A 278 16.45 -19.83 19.75
C GLU A 278 17.38 -21.02 19.98
N LEU A 279 17.51 -21.90 18.99
CA LEU A 279 18.38 -23.07 19.03
C LEU A 279 19.86 -22.70 19.21
N THR A 280 20.30 -21.62 18.57
CA THR A 280 21.71 -21.21 18.52
C THR A 280 21.99 -19.95 19.33
N LYS A 281 21.12 -19.56 20.26
CA LYS A 281 21.28 -18.35 21.08
C LYS A 281 22.61 -18.30 21.83
N ASP A 282 23.07 -19.46 22.31
CA ASP A 282 24.33 -19.61 23.05
C ASP A 282 25.57 -19.55 22.14
N LEU A 283 25.38 -19.56 20.82
CA LEU A 283 26.45 -19.41 19.83
C LEU A 283 26.65 -17.96 19.38
N VAL A 284 25.71 -17.05 19.71
CA VAL A 284 25.78 -15.67 19.29
C VAL A 284 26.86 -14.94 20.08
N ILE A 285 27.82 -14.38 19.37
CA ILE A 285 28.85 -13.51 19.92
C ILE A 285 28.50 -12.08 19.49
N PRO A 286 28.06 -11.19 20.39
CA PRO A 286 27.74 -9.83 20.02
C PRO A 286 29.03 -9.07 19.63
N PRO A 287 29.00 -8.21 18.60
CA PRO A 287 30.14 -7.36 18.29
C PRO A 287 30.37 -6.34 19.40
N LYS A 288 31.62 -5.90 19.55
CA LYS A 288 32.01 -4.81 20.46
C LYS A 288 32.59 -3.66 19.66
N ASP A 289 31.98 -2.49 19.83
CA ASP A 289 32.45 -1.24 19.23
C ASP A 289 33.84 -0.87 19.74
N ALA A 290 34.63 -0.18 18.91
CA ALA A 290 35.85 0.45 19.36
C ALA A 290 35.52 1.58 20.37
N GLU A 291 36.39 1.77 21.36
CA GLU A 291 36.20 2.80 22.39
C GLU A 291 37.35 3.78 22.42
N PHE A 292 37.05 5.05 22.72
CA PHE A 292 38.05 6.10 22.93
C PHE A 292 38.40 6.17 24.42
N LYS A 293 39.57 5.68 24.79
CA LYS A 293 40.11 5.73 26.15
C LYS A 293 41.03 6.93 26.31
N ILE A 294 40.69 7.83 27.24
CA ILE A 294 41.53 8.99 27.54
C ILE A 294 42.61 8.61 28.55
N VAL A 295 43.87 8.90 28.20
CA VAL A 295 45.05 8.70 29.04
C VAL A 295 45.81 10.03 29.13
N GLY A 296 45.55 10.78 30.20
CA GLY A 296 46.03 12.17 30.32
C GLY A 296 45.43 13.05 29.23
N ASP A 297 46.29 13.67 28.43
CA ASP A 297 45.88 14.54 27.31
C ASP A 297 45.80 13.80 25.97
N LYS A 298 45.99 12.48 25.96
CA LYS A 298 45.92 11.65 24.74
C LYS A 298 44.71 10.74 24.74
N VAL A 299 44.32 10.30 23.54
CA VAL A 299 43.27 9.31 23.31
C VAL A 299 43.87 8.06 22.69
N GLU A 300 43.65 6.93 23.35
CA GLU A 300 43.96 5.60 22.88
C GLU A 300 42.67 4.92 22.39
N ILE A 301 42.75 4.16 21.30
CA ILE A 301 41.62 3.39 20.80
C ILE A 301 41.70 1.98 21.38
N VAL A 302 40.66 1.58 22.12
CA VAL A 302 40.43 0.18 22.45
C VAL A 302 39.85 -0.50 21.20
N PRO A 303 40.52 -1.52 20.63
CA PRO A 303 40.06 -2.13 19.38
C PRO A 303 38.67 -2.75 19.50
N SER A 304 37.89 -2.59 18.43
CA SER A 304 36.63 -3.29 18.22
C SER A 304 36.85 -4.80 18.08
N GLN A 305 35.78 -5.57 18.32
CA GLN A 305 35.75 -7.02 18.11
C GLN A 305 34.54 -7.37 17.27
N ASP A 306 34.76 -8.13 16.20
CA ASP A 306 33.67 -8.65 15.39
C ASP A 306 32.83 -9.65 16.19
N GLY A 307 31.53 -9.58 15.96
CA GLY A 307 30.58 -10.57 16.42
C GLY A 307 30.47 -11.74 15.45
N ALA A 308 29.71 -12.75 15.86
CA ALA A 308 29.37 -13.88 15.04
C ALA A 308 27.97 -14.37 15.37
N GLU A 309 27.18 -14.65 14.35
CA GLU A 309 25.86 -15.28 14.47
C GLU A 309 25.70 -16.36 13.40
N ILE A 310 24.65 -17.18 13.46
CA ILE A 310 24.37 -18.14 12.39
C ILE A 310 24.00 -17.40 11.11
N ASP A 311 24.55 -17.85 9.98
CA ASP A 311 24.12 -17.42 8.66
C ASP A 311 22.72 -18.00 8.36
N LEU A 312 21.68 -17.27 8.78
CA LEU A 312 20.29 -17.71 8.64
C LEU A 312 19.86 -17.87 7.18
N GLU A 313 20.41 -17.07 6.26
CA GLU A 313 20.07 -17.18 4.83
C GLU A 313 20.59 -18.49 4.26
N LYS A 314 21.86 -18.79 4.52
CA LYS A 314 22.46 -20.04 4.07
C LYS A 314 21.83 -21.25 4.78
N ALA A 315 21.61 -21.16 6.09
CA ALA A 315 20.94 -22.21 6.85
C ALA A 315 19.54 -22.49 6.29
N TYR A 316 18.77 -21.44 5.92
CA TYR A 316 17.45 -21.60 5.30
C TYR A 316 17.52 -22.40 4.00
N ILE A 317 18.48 -22.08 3.12
CA ILE A 317 18.67 -22.78 1.85
C ILE A 317 19.04 -24.24 2.11
N ASP A 318 20.08 -24.47 2.91
CA ASP A 318 20.63 -25.81 3.17
C ASP A 318 19.60 -26.72 3.85
N ILE A 319 18.84 -26.19 4.82
CA ILE A 319 17.74 -26.91 5.51
C ILE A 319 16.59 -27.20 4.56
N SER A 320 16.17 -26.23 3.76
CA SER A 320 15.06 -26.41 2.79
C SER A 320 15.38 -27.49 1.75
N GLU A 321 16.64 -27.60 1.35
CA GLU A 321 17.11 -28.62 0.42
C GLU A 321 17.28 -29.99 1.10
N ALA A 322 17.94 -30.05 2.26
CA ALA A 322 18.13 -31.28 3.00
C ALA A 322 16.78 -31.89 3.43
N CYS A 323 15.79 -31.05 3.71
CA CYS A 323 14.45 -31.53 4.01
C CYS A 323 13.80 -32.27 2.82
N LYS A 324 14.23 -32.08 1.58
CA LYS A 324 13.65 -32.75 0.41
C LYS A 324 14.37 -34.05 0.03
N ARG A 325 15.46 -34.40 0.73
CA ARG A 325 16.25 -35.60 0.46
C ARG A 325 15.64 -36.84 1.10
N GLU A 326 15.86 -38.00 0.48
CA GLU A 326 15.38 -39.29 0.98
C GLU A 326 16.38 -40.01 1.89
N ASP A 327 17.66 -39.60 1.85
CA ASP A 327 18.80 -40.14 2.60
C ASP A 327 19.14 -39.28 3.83
N ALA A 328 20.32 -39.48 4.44
CA ALA A 328 20.72 -38.86 5.70
C ALA A 328 20.47 -37.33 5.72
N ARG A 329 19.42 -36.91 6.45
CA ARG A 329 18.98 -35.53 6.56
C ARG A 329 19.84 -34.80 7.58
N GLU A 330 21.02 -34.36 7.15
CA GLU A 330 21.96 -33.61 7.97
C GLU A 330 22.39 -32.31 7.30
N VAL A 331 22.47 -31.22 8.08
CA VAL A 331 22.92 -29.90 7.61
C VAL A 331 23.97 -29.34 8.54
N MET A 332 25.10 -28.90 7.97
CA MET A 332 26.13 -28.16 8.72
C MET A 332 25.91 -26.66 8.54
N VAL A 333 25.43 -25.99 9.59
CA VAL A 333 25.24 -24.53 9.56
C VAL A 333 26.56 -23.80 9.74
N SER A 334 26.70 -22.63 9.11
CA SER A 334 27.87 -21.77 9.21
C SER A 334 27.58 -20.48 9.96
N MET A 335 28.59 -19.90 10.58
CA MET A 335 28.50 -18.57 11.17
C MET A 335 28.76 -17.49 10.11
N LYS A 336 28.11 -16.35 10.30
CA LYS A 336 28.34 -15.09 9.61
C LYS A 336 28.96 -14.10 10.60
N THR A 337 29.95 -13.34 10.13
CA THR A 337 30.55 -12.24 10.90
C THR A 337 29.57 -11.08 11.01
N VAL A 338 29.47 -10.50 12.21
CA VAL A 338 28.69 -9.29 12.48
C VAL A 338 29.66 -8.17 12.81
N GLU A 339 29.73 -7.15 11.96
CA GLU A 339 30.62 -6.02 12.20
C GLU A 339 30.14 -5.15 13.37
N PRO A 340 31.06 -4.58 14.17
CA PRO A 340 30.73 -3.56 15.15
C PRO A 340 30.16 -2.30 14.47
N LYS A 341 29.35 -1.53 15.19
CA LYS A 341 28.84 -0.24 14.71
C LYS A 341 29.97 0.76 14.53
N LEU A 342 31.00 0.69 15.37
CA LEU A 342 32.22 1.46 15.23
C LEU A 342 33.42 0.50 15.15
N SER A 343 33.95 0.33 13.94
CA SER A 343 35.17 -0.44 13.71
C SER A 343 36.41 0.30 14.23
N THR A 344 37.48 -0.45 14.50
CA THR A 344 38.78 0.12 14.87
C THR A 344 39.32 1.04 13.77
N GLU A 345 39.12 0.67 12.51
CA GLU A 345 39.52 1.44 11.33
C GLU A 345 38.77 2.78 11.28
N ASP A 346 37.46 2.77 11.51
CA ASP A 346 36.65 3.99 11.48
C ASP A 346 36.94 4.89 12.68
N ALA A 347 37.13 4.32 13.87
CA ALA A 347 37.59 5.07 15.05
C ALA A 347 38.93 5.77 14.80
N LYS A 348 39.87 5.13 14.07
CA LYS A 348 41.14 5.75 13.67
C LYS A 348 40.91 6.89 12.67
N LYS A 349 40.02 6.71 11.69
CA LYS A 349 39.68 7.75 10.69
C LYS A 349 39.02 8.97 11.32
N MET A 350 38.35 8.82 12.46
CA MET A 350 37.74 9.94 13.18
C MET A 350 38.75 10.98 13.69
N GLY A 351 40.03 10.60 13.85
CA GLY A 351 41.10 11.54 14.13
C GLY A 351 41.05 12.17 15.52
N ILE A 352 40.44 11.50 16.51
CA ILE A 352 40.44 11.95 17.91
C ILE A 352 41.74 11.46 18.57
N LYS A 353 42.68 12.38 18.85
CA LYS A 353 44.05 12.02 19.28
C LYS A 353 44.43 12.63 20.62
N GLU A 354 44.03 13.87 20.87
CA GLU A 354 44.54 14.65 22.00
C GLU A 354 43.54 15.70 22.47
N LYS A 355 43.74 16.20 23.69
CA LYS A 355 42.95 17.30 24.24
C LYS A 355 43.29 18.59 23.50
N VAL A 356 42.29 19.20 22.86
CA VAL A 356 42.45 20.45 22.10
C VAL A 356 41.89 21.67 22.83
N SER A 357 40.99 21.47 23.79
CA SER A 357 40.46 22.54 24.63
C SER A 357 39.95 21.99 25.96
N SER A 358 40.01 22.80 27.02
CA SER A 358 39.37 22.51 28.30
C SER A 358 38.94 23.79 29.00
N TYR A 359 37.81 23.75 29.69
CA TYR A 359 37.41 24.82 30.60
C TYR A 359 36.76 24.27 31.86
N LYS A 360 37.02 24.94 32.98
CA LYS A 360 36.57 24.52 34.31
C LYS A 360 35.88 25.66 35.03
N THR A 361 34.74 25.38 35.62
CA THR A 361 34.04 26.31 36.52
C THR A 361 33.79 25.68 37.88
N PHE A 362 33.61 26.52 38.90
CA PHE A 362 33.43 26.10 40.29
C PHE A 362 32.04 26.47 40.80
N PHE A 363 31.52 25.71 41.76
CA PHE A 363 30.22 25.95 42.38
C PHE A 363 30.22 25.58 43.87
N ASN A 364 29.27 26.13 44.61
CA ASN A 364 29.14 25.89 46.04
C ASN A 364 28.60 24.47 46.32
N PRO A 365 29.36 23.59 46.99
CA PRO A 365 28.94 22.22 47.27
C PRO A 365 27.73 22.12 48.21
N ARG A 366 27.40 23.19 48.95
CA ARG A 366 26.25 23.23 49.86
C ARG A 366 24.91 23.39 49.13
N GLN A 367 24.92 23.71 47.84
CA GLN A 367 23.70 23.82 47.02
C GLN A 367 23.35 22.46 46.40
N TYR A 368 22.97 21.49 47.24
CA TYR A 368 22.84 20.07 46.85
C TYR A 368 22.00 19.84 45.59
N SER A 369 20.82 20.45 45.47
CA SER A 369 19.96 20.31 44.28
C SER A 369 20.62 20.87 43.00
N ARG A 370 21.32 22.00 43.12
CA ARG A 370 22.05 22.61 42.00
C ARG A 370 23.24 21.75 41.57
N VAL A 371 23.99 21.21 42.52
CA VAL A 371 25.11 20.29 42.26
C VAL A 371 24.61 19.03 41.56
N HIS A 372 23.51 18.44 42.04
CA HIS A 372 22.85 17.30 41.40
C HIS A 372 22.47 17.60 39.93
N ASN A 373 21.84 18.74 39.67
CA ASN A 373 21.47 19.13 38.30
C ASN A 373 22.69 19.31 37.39
N ILE A 374 23.77 19.92 37.88
CA ILE A 374 25.02 20.11 37.12
C ILE A 374 25.67 18.76 36.79
N GLN A 375 25.66 17.81 37.75
CA GLN A 375 26.20 16.47 37.55
C GLN A 375 25.39 15.68 36.53
N LEU A 376 24.07 15.74 36.61
CA LEU A 376 23.16 15.11 35.64
C LEU A 376 23.36 15.67 34.22
N LEU A 377 23.43 16.99 34.09
CA LEU A 377 23.74 17.64 32.81
C LEU A 377 25.13 17.24 32.29
N GLY A 378 26.10 17.13 33.18
CA GLY A 378 27.45 16.70 32.84
C GLY A 378 27.47 15.28 32.28
N SER A 379 26.74 14.34 32.90
CA SER A 379 26.67 12.96 32.40
C SER A 379 25.90 12.83 31.08
N GLU A 380 24.95 13.72 30.79
CA GLU A 380 24.27 13.76 29.50
C GLU A 380 25.17 14.28 28.35
N LEU A 381 26.19 15.10 28.67
CA LEU A 381 27.17 15.62 27.72
C LEU A 381 28.42 14.72 27.57
N ASP A 382 28.75 13.94 28.59
CA ASP A 382 29.95 13.11 28.59
C ASP A 382 29.89 12.04 27.50
N GLY A 383 30.97 11.92 26.72
CA GLY A 383 31.10 10.93 25.65
C GLY A 383 30.42 11.31 24.32
N LYS A 384 29.84 12.52 24.20
CA LYS A 384 29.29 12.98 22.92
C LYS A 384 30.39 13.17 21.91
N ILE A 385 30.16 12.69 20.69
CA ILE A 385 31.07 12.83 19.57
C ILE A 385 30.39 13.67 18.49
N LEU A 386 31.09 14.68 17.99
CA LEU A 386 30.62 15.53 16.88
C LEU A 386 31.44 15.28 15.62
N ALA A 387 30.75 15.05 14.50
CA ALA A 387 31.38 14.92 13.20
C ALA A 387 31.89 16.28 12.66
N PRO A 388 32.87 16.28 11.75
CA PRO A 388 33.25 17.49 11.02
C PRO A 388 32.04 18.17 10.38
N GLY A 389 31.90 19.48 10.63
CA GLY A 389 30.80 20.31 10.15
C GLY A 389 29.48 20.20 10.93
N GLU A 390 29.36 19.29 11.90
CA GLU A 390 28.16 19.12 12.71
C GLU A 390 27.92 20.31 13.64
N VAL A 391 26.66 20.78 13.72
CA VAL A 391 26.24 21.81 14.66
C VAL A 391 25.67 21.17 15.92
N PHE A 392 26.37 21.35 17.04
CA PHE A 392 25.86 21.05 18.36
C PHE A 392 24.73 22.02 18.74
N SER A 393 23.70 21.51 19.39
CA SER A 393 22.71 22.32 20.11
C SER A 393 22.57 21.79 21.52
N PHE A 394 22.78 22.67 22.51
CA PHE A 394 22.70 22.31 23.92
C PHE A 394 21.29 21.87 24.30
N ASN A 395 20.27 22.60 23.85
CA ASN A 395 18.87 22.24 24.11
C ASN A 395 18.44 20.98 23.37
N LYS A 396 18.86 20.76 22.11
CA LYS A 396 18.56 19.51 21.40
C LYS A 396 19.21 18.29 22.05
N THR A 397 20.43 18.45 22.55
CA THR A 397 21.20 17.34 23.15
C THR A 397 20.65 16.92 24.50
N ILE A 398 20.28 17.90 25.33
CA ILE A 398 19.83 17.66 26.71
C ILE A 398 18.30 17.45 26.79
N GLY A 399 17.54 18.18 25.98
CA GLY A 399 16.08 18.19 26.02
C GLY A 399 15.49 18.92 27.25
N PRO A 400 14.23 18.66 27.62
CA PRO A 400 13.53 19.38 28.69
C PRO A 400 14.08 19.03 30.07
N ARG A 401 14.05 19.97 31.02
CA ARG A 401 14.58 19.81 32.40
C ARG A 401 13.42 19.51 33.35
N THR A 402 12.97 18.26 33.37
CA THR A 402 11.77 17.83 34.12
C THR A 402 12.12 17.00 35.35
N ALA A 403 11.23 16.99 36.34
CA ALA A 403 11.36 16.11 37.51
C ALA A 403 11.43 14.62 37.14
N ALA A 404 10.71 14.20 36.08
CA ALA A 404 10.75 12.82 35.56
C ALA A 404 12.13 12.41 35.03
N LYS A 405 12.92 13.37 34.53
CA LYS A 405 14.32 13.16 34.15
C LYS A 405 15.30 13.26 35.33
N GLY A 406 14.80 13.47 36.55
CA GLY A 406 15.60 13.55 37.76
C GLY A 406 16.13 14.95 38.09
N TYR A 407 15.68 16.00 37.40
CA TYR A 407 16.04 17.38 37.76
C TYR A 407 15.36 17.80 39.07
N LYS A 408 16.10 18.55 39.89
CA LYS A 408 15.64 19.08 41.18
C LYS A 408 15.43 20.58 41.10
N GLU A 409 14.55 21.11 41.95
CA GLU A 409 14.39 22.55 42.11
C GLU A 409 15.64 23.17 42.73
N ALA A 410 16.14 24.21 42.09
CA ALA A 410 17.25 25.02 42.57
C ALA A 410 17.05 26.46 42.09
N PRO A 411 17.69 27.45 42.73
CA PRO A 411 17.61 28.84 42.26
C PRO A 411 18.04 28.95 40.79
N ALA A 412 17.17 29.53 39.96
CA ALA A 412 17.38 29.80 38.55
C ALA A 412 16.91 31.22 38.22
N ILE A 413 17.38 31.74 37.09
CA ILE A 413 17.05 33.09 36.64
C ILE A 413 15.95 32.98 35.59
N LEU A 414 14.76 33.50 35.89
CA LEU A 414 13.64 33.57 34.97
C LEU A 414 13.24 35.03 34.78
N ASN A 415 13.25 35.53 33.54
CA ASN A 415 12.90 36.92 33.21
C ASN A 415 13.63 38.00 34.05
N GLY A 416 14.85 37.71 34.51
CA GLY A 416 15.65 38.63 35.32
C GLY A 416 15.48 38.48 36.83
N GLU A 417 14.61 37.58 37.29
CA GLU A 417 14.38 37.32 38.72
C GLU A 417 14.92 35.94 39.13
N LEU A 418 15.39 35.82 40.37
CA LEU A 418 15.85 34.55 40.94
C LEU A 418 14.65 33.80 41.54
N VAL A 419 14.24 32.72 40.88
CA VAL A 419 13.10 31.89 41.29
C VAL A 419 13.52 30.43 41.43
N PRO A 420 12.89 29.63 42.32
CA PRO A 420 13.05 28.18 42.29
C PRO A 420 12.59 27.63 40.92
N ALA A 421 13.46 26.90 40.22
CA ALA A 421 13.10 26.22 38.99
C ALA A 421 13.80 24.85 38.87
N LEU A 422 13.17 23.95 38.13
CA LEU A 422 13.78 22.68 37.76
C LEU A 422 14.98 22.92 36.84
N GLY A 423 16.13 22.34 37.18
CA GLY A 423 17.35 22.50 36.39
C GLY A 423 18.19 23.74 36.71
N GLY A 424 17.95 24.41 37.85
CA GLY A 424 18.86 25.43 38.34
C GLY A 424 20.32 24.92 38.37
N GLY A 425 21.23 25.69 37.77
CA GLY A 425 22.62 25.28 37.47
C GLY A 425 22.93 25.06 35.98
N VAL A 426 21.91 24.99 35.11
CA VAL A 426 22.08 24.74 33.67
C VAL A 426 22.97 25.76 32.95
N CYS A 427 22.82 27.05 33.23
CA CYS A 427 23.64 28.09 32.62
C CYS A 427 25.12 27.98 33.01
N GLN A 428 25.45 27.34 34.14
CA GLN A 428 26.85 27.10 34.49
C GLN A 428 27.48 26.05 33.58
N VAL A 429 26.73 24.99 33.26
CA VAL A 429 27.18 23.96 32.30
C VAL A 429 27.31 24.56 30.92
N ALA A 430 26.31 25.33 30.46
CA ALA A 430 26.37 26.03 29.18
C ALA A 430 27.54 27.04 29.12
N THR A 431 27.79 27.80 30.19
CA THR A 431 28.92 28.72 30.27
C THR A 431 30.26 27.97 30.23
N THR A 432 30.36 26.82 30.91
CA THR A 432 31.57 25.98 30.88
C THR A 432 31.81 25.44 29.46
N LEU A 433 30.75 24.97 28.80
CA LEU A 433 30.82 24.47 27.43
C LEU A 433 31.19 25.60 26.46
N PHE A 434 30.54 26.76 26.55
CA PHE A 434 30.84 27.92 25.73
C PHE A 434 32.31 28.32 25.83
N ASN A 435 32.88 28.35 27.03
CA ASN A 435 34.30 28.68 27.17
C ASN A 435 35.22 27.59 26.62
N THR A 436 34.81 26.31 26.68
CA THR A 436 35.55 25.22 26.03
C THR A 436 35.53 25.39 24.51
N VAL A 437 34.38 25.74 23.93
CA VAL A 437 34.21 26.08 22.50
C VAL A 437 35.08 27.29 22.14
N PHE A 438 35.01 28.36 22.94
CA PHE A 438 35.76 29.60 22.73
C PHE A 438 37.26 29.39 22.70
N PHE A 439 37.83 28.69 23.69
CA PHE A 439 39.26 28.41 23.73
C PHE A 439 39.71 27.36 22.71
N GLY A 440 38.78 26.51 22.24
CA GLY A 440 39.03 25.58 21.15
C GLY A 440 38.96 26.23 19.76
N GLY A 441 38.57 27.49 19.65
CA GLY A 441 38.48 28.20 18.36
C GLY A 441 37.33 27.71 17.45
N TYR A 442 36.33 27.03 18.02
CA TYR A 442 35.18 26.53 17.27
C TYR A 442 34.18 27.65 16.95
N GLU A 443 33.51 27.55 15.80
CA GLU A 443 32.48 28.51 15.38
C GLU A 443 31.27 28.50 16.32
N VAL A 444 30.97 29.65 16.93
CA VAL A 444 29.79 29.83 17.78
C VAL A 444 28.61 30.25 16.89
N VAL A 445 27.64 29.35 16.73
CA VAL A 445 26.46 29.54 15.87
C VAL A 445 25.36 30.32 16.59
N GLU A 446 25.17 30.05 17.87
CA GLU A 446 24.19 30.75 18.70
C GLU A 446 24.71 30.87 20.13
N ARG A 447 24.62 32.08 20.70
CA ARG A 447 24.96 32.36 22.09
C ARG A 447 24.18 33.58 22.57
N HIS A 448 23.64 33.50 23.77
CA HIS A 448 23.00 34.62 24.47
C HIS A 448 23.71 34.89 25.79
N ASN A 449 23.88 36.16 26.16
CA ASN A 449 24.32 36.56 27.51
C ASN A 449 23.13 36.62 28.50
N HIS A 450 23.42 36.65 29.79
CA HIS A 450 22.43 36.91 30.83
C HIS A 450 22.02 38.40 30.80
N SER A 451 20.81 38.70 31.28
CA SER A 451 20.29 40.07 31.38
C SER A 451 20.97 40.91 32.46
N PHE A 452 21.69 40.29 33.38
CA PHE A 452 22.49 40.97 34.40
C PHE A 452 23.87 40.33 34.57
N PHE A 453 24.80 41.11 35.14
CA PHE A 453 26.17 40.67 35.39
C PHE A 453 26.24 39.62 36.51
N ILE A 454 26.88 38.49 36.23
CA ILE A 454 27.08 37.39 37.18
C ILE A 454 28.57 37.30 37.50
N SER A 455 28.95 37.68 38.73
CA SER A 455 30.35 37.88 39.14
C SER A 455 31.23 36.63 39.05
N HIS A 456 30.65 35.43 39.10
CA HIS A 456 31.38 34.17 39.02
C HIS A 456 31.56 33.64 37.58
N TYR A 457 31.02 34.33 36.57
CA TYR A 457 31.31 34.05 35.16
C TYR A 457 32.38 34.99 34.62
N PRO A 458 33.21 34.55 33.65
CA PRO A 458 34.20 35.43 33.06
C PRO A 458 33.52 36.56 32.28
N THR A 459 34.04 37.78 32.40
CA THR A 459 33.49 38.97 31.75
C THR A 459 33.29 38.76 30.25
N GLY A 460 32.06 39.00 29.78
CA GLY A 460 31.67 38.86 28.37
C GLY A 460 31.61 37.43 27.84
N ARG A 461 31.79 36.40 28.70
CA ARG A 461 31.90 34.99 28.30
C ARG A 461 30.97 34.05 29.06
N ASP A 462 29.80 34.53 29.39
CA ASP A 462 28.69 33.77 29.98
C ASP A 462 27.74 33.19 28.91
N ALA A 463 27.06 32.07 29.14
CA ALA A 463 26.06 31.58 28.19
C ALA A 463 24.74 31.28 28.91
N THR A 464 23.65 31.88 28.42
CA THR A 464 22.29 31.63 28.89
C THR A 464 21.63 30.57 28.02
N VAL A 465 20.99 29.60 28.66
CA VAL A 465 20.16 28.61 27.99
C VAL A 465 18.85 28.42 28.74
N SER A 466 17.76 28.23 27.99
CA SER A 466 16.47 27.77 28.51
C SER A 466 15.86 26.81 27.49
N TYR A 467 15.24 25.74 27.97
CA TYR A 467 14.48 24.85 27.08
C TYR A 467 13.33 25.64 26.43
N ASP A 468 13.10 25.43 25.13
CA ASP A 468 12.21 26.22 24.26
C ASP A 468 12.53 27.73 24.15
N GLY A 469 13.72 28.15 24.57
CA GLY A 469 14.18 29.55 24.50
C GLY A 469 15.62 29.67 24.02
N PRO A 470 16.44 30.56 24.64
CA PRO A 470 17.85 30.71 24.30
C PRO A 470 18.61 29.39 24.28
N ASP A 471 19.43 29.17 23.26
CA ASP A 471 20.27 27.99 23.11
C ASP A 471 21.75 28.37 23.00
N LEU A 472 22.62 27.39 23.25
CA LEU A 472 24.04 27.45 22.92
C LEU A 472 24.27 26.47 21.77
N LYS A 473 24.64 27.02 20.60
CA LYS A 473 24.99 26.24 19.42
C LYS A 473 26.40 26.57 18.97
N PHE A 474 27.15 25.53 18.63
CA PHE A 474 28.47 25.68 18.04
C PHE A 474 28.67 24.61 16.98
N LYS A 475 29.52 24.89 16.00
CA LYS A 475 29.84 23.95 14.93
C LYS A 475 31.21 23.34 15.19
N ASN A 476 31.33 22.03 14.97
CA ASN A 476 32.64 21.42 14.80
C ASN A 476 33.23 21.90 13.46
N SER A 477 33.94 23.01 13.48
CA SER A 477 34.60 23.61 12.31
C SER A 477 35.91 22.91 11.92
N SER A 478 36.37 21.92 12.70
CA SER A 478 37.58 21.15 12.41
C SER A 478 37.32 20.03 11.38
N PRO A 479 38.35 19.55 10.66
CA PRO A 479 38.23 18.41 9.77
C PRO A 479 38.19 17.05 10.50
N TYR A 480 38.27 17.05 11.84
CA TYR A 480 38.30 15.85 12.67
C TYR A 480 37.07 15.77 13.57
N TYR A 481 36.78 14.59 14.10
CA TYR A 481 35.72 14.46 15.09
C TYR A 481 36.13 15.11 16.42
N VAL A 482 35.14 15.54 17.20
CA VAL A 482 35.34 16.10 18.54
C VAL A 482 34.64 15.24 19.57
N LEU A 483 35.40 14.64 20.48
CA LEU A 483 34.89 13.96 21.67
C LEU A 483 34.77 14.97 22.82
N ILE A 484 33.56 15.12 23.34
CA ILE A 484 33.26 15.89 24.54
C ILE A 484 33.45 14.98 25.75
N LYS A 485 34.39 15.36 26.63
CA LYS A 485 34.58 14.72 27.93
C LYS A 485 34.16 15.67 29.02
N VAL A 486 33.39 15.18 29.98
CA VAL A 486 32.95 15.95 31.15
C VAL A 486 33.39 15.25 32.43
N ILE A 487 34.03 16.02 33.31
CA ILE A 487 34.42 15.57 34.64
C ILE A 487 33.75 16.48 35.65
N THR A 488 32.94 15.91 36.52
CA THR A 488 32.28 16.62 37.62
C THR A 488 32.81 16.17 38.97
N THR A 489 33.01 17.12 39.88
CA THR A 489 33.31 16.87 41.29
C THR A 489 32.19 17.49 42.14
N PRO A 490 32.20 17.35 43.49
CA PRO A 490 31.27 18.09 44.34
C PRO A 490 31.39 19.63 44.27
N ARG A 491 32.46 20.16 43.66
CA ARG A 491 32.78 21.61 43.65
C ARG A 491 33.03 22.20 42.27
N SER A 492 33.11 21.39 41.21
CA SER A 492 33.48 21.86 39.89
C SER A 492 32.93 21.00 38.77
N ILE A 493 32.78 21.60 37.60
CA ILE A 493 32.60 20.92 36.32
C ILE A 493 33.71 21.34 35.38
N GLU A 494 34.33 20.38 34.72
CA GLU A 494 35.32 20.58 33.68
C GLU A 494 34.82 19.90 32.41
N ILE A 495 34.83 20.64 31.31
CA ILE A 495 34.49 20.13 29.99
C ILE A 495 35.75 20.24 29.13
N SER A 496 36.11 19.15 28.47
CA SER A 496 37.27 19.08 27.59
C SER A 496 36.85 18.53 26.23
N PHE A 497 37.46 19.07 25.17
CA PHE A 497 37.33 18.56 23.81
C PHE A 497 38.59 17.82 23.44
N TYR A 498 38.42 16.60 22.93
CA TYR A 498 39.48 15.79 22.35
C TYR A 498 39.28 15.68 20.84
N SER A 499 40.33 15.96 20.07
CA SER A 499 40.32 15.96 18.61
C SER A 499 41.76 15.83 18.09
N THR A 500 42.08 16.32 16.89
CA THR A 500 43.45 16.57 16.45
C THR A 500 43.69 18.08 16.43
N SER A 501 44.79 18.54 17.02
CA SER A 501 45.12 19.96 17.04
C SER A 501 45.39 20.51 15.63
N GLU A 502 44.74 21.63 15.31
CA GLU A 502 45.03 22.44 14.12
C GLU A 502 46.05 23.56 14.39
N GLY A 503 46.59 23.62 15.61
CA GLY A 503 47.59 24.62 16.00
C GLY A 503 47.01 26.01 16.31
N TYR A 504 45.68 26.15 16.41
CA TYR A 504 45.04 27.41 16.79
C TYR A 504 45.47 27.88 18.18
N LYS A 505 45.69 29.20 18.31
CA LYS A 505 45.89 29.88 19.58
C LYS A 505 44.85 30.99 19.70
N VAL A 506 44.03 30.91 20.74
CA VAL A 506 43.00 31.92 21.02
C VAL A 506 43.57 32.94 21.98
N SER A 507 43.62 34.20 21.55
CA SER A 507 43.91 35.36 22.40
C SER A 507 42.66 36.21 22.56
N TYR A 508 42.46 36.80 23.75
CA TYR A 508 41.31 37.66 24.02
C TYR A 508 41.71 38.82 24.93
N THR A 509 41.00 39.93 24.80
CA THR A 509 41.09 41.09 25.70
C THR A 509 39.71 41.41 26.21
N THR A 510 39.56 41.56 27.53
CA THR A 510 38.34 42.03 28.15
C THR A 510 38.52 43.47 28.61
N ILE A 511 37.60 44.34 28.23
CA ILE A 511 37.47 45.65 28.87
C ILE A 511 36.71 45.51 30.20
N GLY A 512 36.99 46.38 31.16
CA GLY A 512 36.25 46.45 32.40
C GLY A 512 34.76 46.77 32.18
N PRO A 513 33.91 46.60 33.21
CA PRO A 513 32.49 46.91 33.08
C PRO A 513 32.30 48.37 32.63
N ASN A 514 31.50 48.56 31.59
CA ASN A 514 31.03 49.88 31.15
C ASN A 514 29.51 49.97 31.35
N ASN A 515 28.97 51.18 31.42
CA ASN A 515 27.52 51.42 31.54
C ASN A 515 26.85 50.65 32.71
N TYR A 516 27.51 50.59 33.88
CA TYR A 516 26.98 49.91 35.06
C TYR A 516 25.68 50.58 35.53
N LYS A 517 24.58 49.81 35.54
CA LYS A 517 23.30 50.24 36.10
C LYS A 517 23.12 49.54 37.45
N PRO A 518 23.01 50.29 38.56
CA PRO A 518 22.72 49.67 39.85
C PRO A 518 21.35 48.99 39.79
N PHE A 519 21.24 47.82 40.44
CA PHE A 519 19.94 47.18 40.62
C PHE A 519 19.07 48.01 41.56
N GLN A 520 17.76 48.02 41.33
CA GLN A 520 16.79 48.57 42.27
C GLN A 520 16.15 47.41 43.03
N THR A 521 16.30 47.40 44.35
CA THR A 521 15.61 46.42 45.20
C THR A 521 14.15 46.82 45.32
N LYS A 522 13.24 45.96 44.87
CA LYS A 522 11.80 46.08 45.16
C LYS A 522 11.48 45.16 46.33
N ILE A 523 11.05 45.73 47.44
CA ILE A 523 10.52 44.98 48.58
C ILE A 523 9.05 44.69 48.26
N ILE A 524 8.68 43.41 48.21
CA ILE A 524 7.29 42.95 48.07
C ILE A 524 6.94 42.28 49.38
N GLU A 525 5.95 42.83 50.09
CA GLU A 525 5.41 42.18 51.28
C GLU A 525 4.60 40.95 50.86
N ASP A 526 5.08 39.77 51.22
CA ASP A 526 4.36 38.52 51.02
C ASP A 526 3.70 38.10 52.37
N PRO A 527 2.38 38.29 52.53
CA PRO A 527 1.69 37.95 53.76
C PRO A 527 1.59 36.43 54.01
N THR A 528 2.02 35.60 53.05
CA THR A 528 2.02 34.13 53.18
C THR A 528 3.31 33.57 53.76
N LEU A 529 4.38 34.37 53.84
CA LEU A 529 5.63 33.97 54.48
C LEU A 529 5.49 34.01 56.02
N PRO A 530 6.08 33.05 56.76
CA PRO A 530 6.10 33.10 58.22
C PRO A 530 6.73 34.41 58.70
N LYS A 531 6.16 35.03 59.74
CA LYS A 531 6.82 36.15 60.43
C LYS A 531 8.19 35.68 60.92
N GLY A 532 9.24 36.27 60.37
CA GLY A 532 10.65 36.00 60.70
C GLY A 532 11.43 37.29 60.72
#